data_AF-D5ZNQ5-F1
#
_entry.id   AF-D5ZNQ5-F1
#
_cell.length_a   1.000
_cell.length_b   1.000
_cell.length_c   1.000
_cell.angle_alpha   90.00
_cell.angle_beta   90.00
_cell.angle_gamma   90.00
#
_symmetry.space_group_name_H-M   'P 1'
#
loop_
_entity.id
_entity.type
_entity.pdbx_description
1 polymer ?
#
loop_
_entity_poly.entity_id
_entity_poly.type
_entity_poly.pdbx_seq_one_letter_code
_entity_poly.pdbx_strand_id
1 'polypeptide(L)' 'MLIVVDIAAADDQTALAFQEMLAAQWATAPADRTTRDPGQPGVRLRCYLDLRQQLDT' A
#
# COMPACT_ATOMS: atom_id res chain seq x y z
N MET A 1 6.24 -5.19 13.85
CA MET A 1 7.42 -4.45 13.41
C MET A 1 6.85 -3.62 12.29
N LEU A 2 6.89 -2.30 12.43
CA LEU A 2 6.23 -1.45 11.46
C LEU A 2 7.14 -1.23 10.26
N ILE A 3 6.63 -1.53 9.07
CA ILE A 3 7.31 -1.28 7.80
C ILE A 3 6.47 -0.31 6.98
N VAL A 4 7.15 0.61 6.31
CA VAL A 4 6.55 1.50 5.34
C VAL A 4 6.81 0.96 3.94
N VAL A 5 5.77 0.82 3.13
CA VAL A 5 5.88 0.41 1.73
C VAL A 5 5.41 1.55 0.83
N ASP A 6 6.23 1.88 -0.16
CA ASP A 6 5.94 2.89 -1.18
C ASP A 6 5.64 2.15 -2.49
N ILE A 7 4.40 2.27 -2.96
CA ILE A 7 3.87 1.56 -4.14
C ILE A 7 3.77 2.56 -5.28
N ALA A 8 4.45 2.31 -6.39
CA ALA A 8 4.26 3.05 -7.63
C ALA A 8 3.43 2.22 -8.62
N ALA A 9 2.33 2.77 -9.10
CA ALA A 9 1.44 2.12 -10.06
C ALA A 9 1.03 3.08 -11.18
N ALA A 10 0.57 2.55 -12.32
CA ALA A 10 0.11 3.38 -13.43
C ALA A 10 -1.16 4.18 -13.08
N ASP A 11 -1.99 3.65 -12.18
CA ASP A 11 -3.28 4.19 -11.81
C ASP A 11 -3.66 3.82 -10.36
N ASP A 12 -4.63 4.55 -9.84
CA ASP A 12 -5.14 4.42 -8.47
C ASP A 12 -5.73 3.04 -8.19
N GLN A 13 -6.40 2.41 -9.16
CA GLN A 13 -7.00 1.09 -8.99
C GLN A 13 -5.93 0.03 -8.75
N THR A 14 -4.85 0.07 -9.52
CA THR A 14 -3.71 -0.86 -9.37
C THR A 14 -3.00 -0.67 -8.03
N ALA A 15 -2.78 0.57 -7.59
CA ALA A 15 -2.17 0.85 -6.29
C ALA A 15 -3.04 0.36 -5.12
N LEU A 16 -4.36 0.58 -5.21
CA LEU A 16 -5.31 0.15 -4.17
C LEU A 16 -5.46 -1.37 -4.13
N ALA A 17 -5.56 -2.05 -5.27
CA ALA A 17 -5.62 -3.51 -5.32
C ALA A 17 -4.39 -4.16 -4.68
N PHE A 18 -3.20 -3.59 -4.90
CA PHE A 18 -1.98 -4.07 -4.25
C PHE A 18 -2.01 -3.82 -2.73
N GLN A 19 -2.50 -2.67 -2.28
CA GLN A 19 -2.72 -2.41 -0.85
C GLN A 19 -3.66 -3.45 -0.22
N GLU A 20 -4.78 -3.78 -0.86
CA GLU A 20 -5.74 -4.76 -0.33
C GLU A 20 -5.15 -6.16 -0.23
N MET A 21 -4.34 -6.57 -1.21
CA MET A 21 -3.60 -7.83 -1.13
C MET A 21 -2.65 -7.87 0.07
N LEU A 22 -1.96 -6.77 0.36
CA LEU A 22 -1.10 -6.67 1.54
C LEU A 22 -1.92 -6.69 2.84
N ALA A 23 -3.07 -6.02 2.84
CA ALA A 23 -3.98 -5.98 3.98
C ALA A 23 -4.60 -7.33 4.34
N ALA A 24 -4.81 -8.19 3.34
CA ALA A 24 -5.30 -9.54 3.55
C ALA A 24 -4.30 -10.43 4.29
N GLN A 25 -2.99 -10.16 4.16
CA GLN A 25 -1.91 -11.00 4.66
C GLN A 25 -1.33 -10.50 6.00
N TRP A 26 -1.36 -9.18 6.23
CA TRP A 26 -0.83 -8.56 7.45
C TRP A 26 -1.79 -7.50 7.95
N ALA A 27 -1.79 -7.24 9.26
CA ALA A 27 -2.48 -6.07 9.79
C ALA A 27 -1.86 -4.79 9.17
N THR A 28 -2.57 -4.22 8.20
CA THR A 28 -2.29 -2.92 7.58
C THR A 28 -3.06 -1.81 8.29
N ALA A 29 -2.40 -0.69 8.51
CA ALA A 29 -3.12 0.58 8.49
C ALA A 29 -3.25 0.99 7.01
N PRO A 30 -4.47 1.03 6.43
CA PRO A 30 -4.64 1.43 5.04
C PRO A 30 -4.07 2.83 4.82
N ALA A 31 -3.42 3.03 3.68
CA ALA A 31 -2.99 4.35 3.26
C ALA A 31 -4.22 5.24 3.07
N ASP A 32 -4.19 6.43 3.65
CA ASP A 32 -5.29 7.40 3.58
C ASP A 32 -5.50 7.94 2.15
N ARG A 33 -4.46 7.91 1.29
CA ARG A 33 -4.55 8.42 -0.09
C ARG A 33 -3.43 7.97 -1.02
N THR A 34 -3.78 7.75 -2.28
CA THR A 34 -2.83 7.81 -3.41
C THR A 34 -2.43 9.26 -3.69
N THR A 35 -1.17 9.50 -4.00
CA THR A 35 -0.64 10.80 -4.40
C THR A 35 -0.10 10.72 -5.83
N ARG A 36 -0.45 11.70 -6.68
CA ARG A 36 0.21 11.90 -7.98
C ARG A 36 1.31 12.94 -7.82
N ASP A 37 2.55 12.52 -8.01
CA ASP A 37 3.69 13.43 -7.99
C ASP A 37 3.84 14.12 -9.36
N PRO A 38 3.90 15.46 -9.42
CA PRO A 38 3.99 16.18 -10.69
C PRO A 38 5.29 15.83 -11.42
N GLY A 39 5.16 15.20 -12.59
CA GLY A 39 6.29 14.77 -13.42
C GLY A 39 6.61 13.28 -13.34
N GLN A 40 5.97 12.52 -12.45
CA GLN A 40 6.05 11.05 -12.46
C GLN A 40 4.86 10.43 -13.20
N PRO A 41 5.09 9.45 -14.10
CA PRO A 41 4.01 8.70 -14.69
C PRO A 41 3.37 7.80 -13.62
N GLY A 42 2.08 8.02 -13.37
CA GLY A 42 1.28 7.17 -12.48
C GLY A 42 1.00 7.76 -11.10
N VAL A 43 0.74 6.88 -10.14
CA VAL A 43 0.37 7.22 -8.75
C VAL A 43 1.30 6.54 -7.77
N ARG A 44 1.42 7.15 -6.59
CA ARG A 44 2.16 6.63 -5.43
C ARG A 44 1.19 6.36 -4.29
N LEU A 45 1.36 5.24 -3.59
CA LEU A 45 0.60 4.93 -2.39
C LEU A 45 1.57 4.50 -1.29
N ARG A 46 1.40 5.05 -0.09
CA ARG A 46 2.20 4.70 1.08
C ARG A 46 1.36 4.03 2.14
N CYS A 47 1.60 2.74 2.38
CA CYS A 47 0.92 1.98 3.44
C CYS A 47 1.89 1.57 4.54
N TYR A 48 1.33 1.32 5.73
CA TYR A 48 2.06 0.86 6.90
C TYR A 48 1.63 -0.57 7.24
N LEU A 49 2.61 -1.46 7.34
CA LEU A 49 2.41 -2.89 7.62
C LEU A 49 3.00 -3.23 8.98
N ASP A 50 2.26 -3.93 9.84
CA ASP A 50 2.88 -4.64 10.98
C ASP A 50 3.09 -6.12 10.63
N LEU A 51 4.33 -6.49 10.29
CA LEU A 51 4.65 -7.86 9.89
C LEU A 51 4.52 -8.91 11.01
N ARG A 52 4.42 -8.49 12.29
CA ARG A 52 4.23 -9.44 13.40
C ARG A 52 2.77 -9.87 13.54
N GLN A 53 1.86 -9.13 12.91
CA GLN A 53 0.44 -9.42 12.83
C GLN A 53 0.14 -10.06 11.48
N GLN A 54 0.99 -10.99 11.03
CA GLN A 54 0.65 -11.83 9.89
C GLN A 54 -0.61 -12.60 10.28
N LEU A 55 -1.69 -12.42 9.53
CA LEU A 55 -2.89 -13.21 9.76
C LEU A 55 -2.53 -14.63 9.31
N ASP A 56 -2.38 -15.54 10.27
CA ASP A 56 -2.35 -16.98 9.96
C ASP A 56 -3.68 -17.33 9.27
N THR A 57 -3.56 -17.92 8.08
CA THR A 57 -4.64 -18.28 7.15
C THR A 57 -5.75 -19.12 7.80
#